data_AF-A0AA39SPR7-F1
#
_entry.id   AF-A0AA39SPR7-F1
#
_cell.length_a   1.000
_cell.length_b   1.000
_cell.length_c   1.000
_cell.angle_alpha   90.00
_cell.angle_beta   90.00
_cell.angle_gamma   90.00
#
_symmetry.space_group_name_H-M   'P 1'
#
loop_
_entity.id
_entity.type
_entity.pdbx_description
1 polymer ?
#
loop_
_entity_poly.entity_id
_entity_poly.type
_entity_poly.pdbx_seq_one_letter_code
_entity_poly.pdbx_strand_id
1 'polypeptide(L)'
;MLCISHEFSAPRTPQQNGVVERKNRVLQEMARVMLLSNNVPRNLWAEAINTACYIGNRVFLRPGTRNTSYGYGKARGQMLATSTHLGANATF
;
A
#
# COMPACT_ATOMS: atom_id res chain seq x y z
N MET A 1 -16.95 -1.90 18.12
CA MET A 1 -16.36 -3.06 17.40
C MET A 1 -16.42 -2.75 15.92
N LEU A 2 -15.28 -2.62 15.23
CA LEU A 2 -15.26 -2.40 13.78
C LEU A 2 -15.58 -3.75 13.13
N CYS A 3 -16.67 -3.87 12.38
CA CYS A 3 -17.12 -5.12 11.74
C CYS A 3 -16.13 -5.59 10.66
N ILE A 4 -14.97 -6.10 11.07
CA ILE A 4 -13.88 -6.58 10.22
C ILE A 4 -13.69 -8.07 10.51
N SER A 5 -13.78 -8.91 9.48
CA SER A 5 -13.51 -10.34 9.57
C SER A 5 -12.01 -10.60 9.62
N HIS A 6 -11.57 -11.50 10.51
CA HIS A 6 -10.17 -11.86 10.67
C HIS A 6 -9.84 -13.12 9.86
N GLU A 7 -8.99 -12.97 8.84
CA GLU A 7 -8.57 -14.07 7.97
C GLU A 7 -7.12 -14.49 8.31
N PHE A 8 -6.87 -15.80 8.44
CA PHE A 8 -5.55 -16.36 8.72
C PHE A 8 -4.93 -17.03 7.48
N SER A 9 -3.61 -16.97 7.37
CA SER A 9 -2.88 -17.77 6.39
C SER A 9 -2.96 -19.26 6.72
N ALA A 10 -2.99 -20.11 5.70
CA ALA A 10 -2.95 -21.55 5.87
C ALA A 10 -1.59 -22.00 6.45
N PRO A 11 -1.57 -23.07 7.27
CA PRO A 11 -0.33 -23.61 7.82
C PRO A 11 0.64 -24.02 6.70
N ARG A 12 1.93 -23.73 6.88
CA ARG A 12 3.02 -24.10 5.96
C ARG A 12 2.90 -23.56 4.53
N THR A 13 2.13 -22.49 4.31
CA THR A 13 2.04 -21.82 3.00
C THR A 13 2.61 -20.38 3.04
N PRO A 14 3.94 -20.21 3.13
CA PRO A 14 4.56 -18.87 3.18
C PRO A 14 4.27 -18.02 1.93
N GLN A 15 3.94 -18.65 0.80
CA GLN A 15 3.63 -17.97 -0.46
C GLN A 15 2.40 -17.05 -0.32
N GLN A 16 1.47 -17.36 0.58
CA GLN A 16 0.28 -16.53 0.84
C GLN A 16 0.65 -15.14 1.37
N ASN A 17 1.72 -15.04 2.18
CA ASN A 17 2.20 -13.77 2.73
C ASN A 17 3.35 -13.16 1.91
N GLY A 18 3.87 -13.89 0.92
CA GLY A 18 5.06 -13.48 0.18
C GLY A 18 4.96 -12.10 -0.49
N VAL A 19 3.76 -11.66 -0.89
CA VAL A 19 3.56 -10.30 -1.44
C VAL A 19 3.81 -9.23 -0.37
N VAL A 20 3.27 -9.42 0.83
CA VAL A 20 3.43 -8.50 1.96
C VAL A 20 4.88 -8.52 2.45
N GLU A 21 5.47 -9.70 2.58
CA GLU A 21 6.86 -9.86 3.01
C GLU A 21 7.84 -9.14 2.07
N ARG A 22 7.66 -9.28 0.75
CA ARG A 22 8.51 -8.57 -0.24
C ARG A 22 8.37 -7.06 -0.11
N LYS A 23 7.14 -6.55 0.05
CA LYS A 23 6.91 -5.10 0.23
C LYS A 23 7.52 -4.58 1.52
N ASN A 24 7.36 -5.30 2.62
CA ASN A 24 7.93 -4.93 3.91
C ASN A 24 9.46 -4.86 3.85
N ARG A 25 10.10 -5.83 3.19
CA ARG A 25 11.55 -5.81 2.98
C ARG A 25 11.99 -4.55 2.20
N VAL A 26 11.31 -4.22 1.11
CA VAL A 26 11.64 -3.03 0.30
C VAL A 26 11.52 -1.74 1.14
N LEU A 27 10.45 -1.58 1.92
CA LEU A 27 10.27 -0.40 2.77
C LEU A 27 11.37 -0.27 3.83
N GLN A 28 11.75 -1.39 4.46
CA GLN A 28 12.84 -1.40 5.44
C GLN A 28 14.20 -1.09 4.82
N GLU A 29 14.48 -1.58 3.61
CA GLU A 29 15.71 -1.24 2.88
C GLU A 29 15.72 0.25 2.50
N MET A 30 14.62 0.78 1.98
CA MET A 30 14.50 2.20 1.65
C MET A 30 14.74 3.10 2.87
N ALA A 31 14.11 2.78 4.01
CA ALA A 31 14.32 3.54 5.24
C ALA A 31 15.76 3.45 5.74
N ARG A 32 16.39 2.25 5.69
CA ARG A 32 17.82 2.09 6.00
C ARG A 32 18.70 2.96 5.11
N VAL A 33 18.47 2.95 3.79
CA VAL A 33 19.23 3.77 2.84
C VAL A 33 19.03 5.26 3.11
N MET A 34 17.81 5.72 3.42
CA MET A 34 17.54 7.13 3.74
C MET A 34 18.30 7.57 4.98
N LEU A 35 18.29 6.75 6.04
CA LEU A 35 18.97 7.08 7.29
C LEU A 35 20.49 7.08 7.13
N LEU A 36 21.03 6.09 6.43
CA LEU A 36 22.48 5.96 6.22
C LEU A 36 23.03 7.02 5.24
N SER A 37 22.31 7.32 4.16
CA SER A 37 22.80 8.23 3.11
C SER A 37 22.86 9.69 3.55
N ASN A 38 21.97 10.11 4.45
CA ASN A 38 21.89 11.50 4.93
C ASN A 38 22.34 11.65 6.40
N ASN A 39 22.98 10.61 6.96
CA ASN A 39 23.41 10.56 8.36
C ASN A 39 22.32 10.98 9.36
N VAL A 40 21.08 10.56 9.07
CA VAL A 40 19.90 10.91 9.85
C VAL A 40 19.88 10.05 11.12
N PRO A 41 19.58 10.64 12.28
CA PRO A 41 19.58 9.88 13.52
C PRO A 41 18.50 8.79 13.51
N ARG A 42 18.80 7.65 14.14
CA ARG A 42 17.94 6.44 14.14
C ARG A 42 16.59 6.64 14.82
N ASN A 43 16.45 7.67 15.66
CA ASN A 43 15.17 8.04 16.26
C ASN A 43 14.11 8.43 15.21
N LEU A 44 14.53 8.86 14.01
CA LEU A 44 13.64 9.20 12.90
C LEU A 44 13.25 8.00 12.02
N TRP A 45 13.36 6.78 12.56
CA TRP A 45 13.02 5.55 11.84
C TRP A 45 11.56 5.54 11.38
N ALA A 46 10.63 6.01 12.21
CA ALA A 46 9.21 6.06 11.87
C ALA A 46 8.94 6.99 10.68
N GLU A 47 9.57 8.17 10.68
CA GLU A 47 9.51 9.16 9.61
C GLU A 47 10.16 8.64 8.33
N ALA A 48 11.29 7.93 8.44
CA ALA A 48 11.96 7.31 7.30
C ALA A 48 11.08 6.23 6.64
N ILE A 49 10.42 5.39 7.43
CA ILE A 49 9.47 4.39 6.93
C ILE A 49 8.23 5.05 6.31
N ASN A 50 7.70 6.09 6.93
CA ASN A 50 6.56 6.84 6.38
C ASN A 50 6.92 7.47 5.01
N THR A 51 8.11 8.07 4.93
CA THR A 51 8.66 8.63 3.68
C THR A 51 8.87 7.55 2.62
N ALA A 52 9.42 6.40 3.00
CA ALA A 52 9.57 5.25 2.10
C ALA A 52 8.21 4.76 1.58
N CYS A 53 7.17 4.71 2.44
CA CYS A 53 5.82 4.34 2.05
C CYS A 53 5.21 5.37 1.08
N TYR A 54 5.41 6.66 1.36
CA TYR A 54 4.95 7.75 0.50
C TYR A 54 5.54 7.65 -0.91
N ILE A 55 6.87 7.52 -1.00
CA ILE A 55 7.59 7.35 -2.27
C ILE A 55 7.14 6.06 -2.96
N GLY A 56 7.07 4.97 -2.20
CA GLY A 56 6.59 3.66 -2.63
C GLY A 56 5.25 3.72 -3.37
N ASN A 57 4.31 4.50 -2.82
CA ASN A 57 2.95 4.59 -3.33
C ASN A 57 2.77 5.60 -4.48
N ARG A 58 3.65 6.60 -4.59
CA ARG A 58 3.46 7.75 -5.48
C ARG A 58 4.48 7.88 -6.60
N VAL A 59 5.61 7.19 -6.53
CA VAL A 59 6.67 7.29 -7.54
C VAL A 59 6.71 6.04 -8.41
N PHE A 60 6.62 4.85 -7.82
CA PHE A 60 6.69 3.62 -8.59
C PHE A 60 5.39 3.33 -9.33
N LEU A 61 5.52 3.02 -10.61
CA LEU A 61 4.43 2.54 -11.44
C LEU A 61 4.09 1.10 -11.10
N ARG A 62 2.80 0.79 -11.09
CA ARG A 62 2.34 -0.59 -10.93
C ARG A 62 2.64 -1.36 -12.24
N PRO A 63 3.17 -2.59 -12.16
CA PRO A 63 3.40 -3.41 -13.36
C PRO A 63 2.12 -3.52 -14.20
N GLY A 64 2.28 -3.33 -15.52
CA GLY A 64 1.17 -3.40 -16.48
C GLY A 64 0.22 -2.21 -16.47
N THR A 65 0.53 -1.11 -15.76
CA THR A 65 -0.26 0.13 -15.83
C THR A 65 0.65 1.37 -15.94
N ARG A 66 0.07 2.51 -16.33
CA ARG A 66 0.74 3.83 -16.27
C ARG A 66 0.39 4.61 -15.01
N ASN A 67 -0.13 3.93 -13.98
CA ASN A 67 -0.58 4.54 -12.75
C ASN A 67 0.30 4.12 -11.58
N THR A 68 0.53 5.05 -10.67
CA THR A 68 1.12 4.76 -9.36
C THR A 68 0.09 4.04 -8.49
N SER A 69 0.54 3.35 -7.44
CA SER A 69 -0.35 2.67 -6.48
C SER A 69 -1.43 3.62 -5.94
N TYR A 70 -1.01 4.85 -5.57
CA TYR A 70 -1.90 5.90 -5.10
C TYR A 70 -2.93 6.34 -6.16
N GLY A 71 -2.48 6.59 -7.40
CA GLY A 71 -3.38 6.99 -8.49
C GLY A 71 -4.42 5.91 -8.81
N TYR A 72 -4.00 4.64 -8.86
CA TYR A 72 -4.89 3.50 -9.05
C TYR A 72 -5.92 3.39 -7.92
N GLY A 73 -5.48 3.50 -6.66
CA GLY A 73 -6.37 3.46 -5.50
C GLY A 73 -7.40 4.59 -5.52
N LYS A 74 -6.98 5.81 -5.87
CA LYS A 74 -7.87 6.98 -5.99
C LYS A 74 -8.92 6.77 -7.08
N ALA A 75 -8.51 6.32 -8.27
CA ALA A 75 -9.43 6.04 -9.37
C ALA A 75 -10.44 4.94 -9.03
N ARG A 76 -9.98 3.84 -8.40
CA ARG A 76 -10.86 2.77 -7.93
C ARG A 76 -11.87 3.27 -6.89
N GLY A 77 -11.45 4.10 -5.94
CA GLY A 77 -12.34 4.68 -4.94
C GLY A 77 -13.43 5.56 -5.56
N GLN A 78 -13.06 6.40 -6.52
CA GLN A 78 -14.01 7.23 -7.28
C GLN A 78 -14.99 6.37 -8.09
N MET A 79 -14.50 5.34 -8.78
CA MET A 79 -15.34 4.41 -9.54
C MET A 79 -16.37 3.72 -8.64
N LEU A 80 -15.95 3.21 -7.47
CA LEU A 80 -16.85 2.57 -6.51
C LEU A 80 -17.90 3.57 -6.00
N ALA A 81 -17.50 4.80 -5.66
CA ALA A 81 -18.43 5.86 -5.25
C ALA A 81 -19.43 6.23 -6.36
N THR A 82 -19.01 6.27 -7.63
CA THR A 82 -19.93 6.54 -8.75
C THR A 82 -20.86 5.36 -9.06
N SER A 83 -20.41 4.12 -8.85
CA SER A 83 -21.23 2.92 -9.07
C SER A 83 -22.35 2.78 -8.03
N THR A 84 -22.10 3.22 -6.79
CA THR A 84 -23.14 3.29 -5.76
C THR A 84 -24.19 4.36 -6.06
N HIS A 85 -23.81 5.46 -6.70
CA HIS A 85 -24.77 6.49 -7.14
C HIS A 85 -25.58 6.06 -8.37
N LEU A 86 -24.97 5.37 -9.34
CA LEU A 86 -25.69 4.86 -10.53
C LEU A 86 -26.61 3.68 -10.18
N GLY A 87 -26.21 2.81 -9.23
CA GLY A 87 -27.05 1.71 -8.74
C GLY A 87 -28.28 2.17 -7.95
N ALA A 88 -28.25 3.38 -7.39
CA ALA A 88 -29.40 3.97 -6.68
C ALA A 88 -30.44 4.61 -7.61
N ASN A 89 -30.06 4.96 -8.84
CA ASN A 89 -30.98 5.53 -9.85
C ASN A 89 -31.49 4.48 -10.86
N ALA A 90 -31.08 3.21 -10.73
CA ALA A 90 -31.49 2.11 -11.60
C ALA A 90 -32.61 1.23 -11.01
N THR A 91 -33.11 1.58 -9.82
CA THR A 91 -34.34 1.03 -9.26
C THR A 91 -35.46 2.04 -9.48
N PHE A 92 -36.35 1.71 -10.42
CA PHE A 92 -37.64 2.37 -10.64
C PHE A 92 -38.44 2.53 -9.34
#